data_AF-A0A2H1V5X4-F1
#
_entry.id   AF-A0A2H1V5X4-F1
#
_cell.length_a   1.000
_cell.length_b   1.000
_cell.length_c   1.000
_cell.angle_alpha   90.00
_cell.angle_beta   90.00
_cell.angle_gamma   90.00
#
_symmetry.space_group_name_H-M   'P 1'
#
loop_
_entity.id
_entity.type
_entity.pdbx_description
1 polymer ?
#
loop_
_entity_poly.entity_id
_entity_poly.type
_entity_poly.pdbx_seq_one_letter_code
_entity_poly.pdbx_strand_id
1 'polypeptide(L)'
;EVLGLQHIDNFHFIGHSLGAHLGGYCGHALQKRFYLKLGRITGLDPASPYFARTVTLVRLDRSDAKYVDIIHSNALPLYFSGFGMSEPIGHVDFYPNGGITQPGCKQSSSPNGGSGDLSYQQIAKFVGCDHERSYEYFIESVAPTCPFMAVQCESYDAFLAGNCTSCDNHHYCIPMGYHSYGIYKRLQAGGLVDTNSNIALYALTGNSKPFCRVHYEVVLKVANTTASITHGPESGKLSITLVDRNNNKSDHMFLEEE
;
A
#
# COMPACT_ATOMS: atom_id res chain seq x y z
N GLU A 1 -15.66 -28.18 -23.09
CA GLU A 1 -15.22 -27.07 -23.96
C GLU A 1 -13.82 -26.64 -23.58
N VAL A 2 -12.92 -26.52 -24.55
CA VAL A 2 -11.60 -25.89 -24.35
C VAL A 2 -11.77 -24.44 -24.78
N LEU A 3 -11.59 -23.49 -23.86
CA LEU A 3 -11.92 -22.07 -24.07
C LEU A 3 -11.07 -21.35 -25.15
N GLY A 4 -10.11 -22.00 -25.81
CA GLY A 4 -9.36 -21.41 -26.93
C GLY A 4 -8.58 -20.12 -26.61
N LEU A 5 -8.46 -19.74 -25.34
CA LEU A 5 -7.80 -18.53 -24.87
C LEU A 5 -6.27 -18.69 -24.94
N GLN A 6 -5.71 -18.50 -26.13
CA GLN A 6 -4.26 -18.36 -26.32
C GLN A 6 -3.79 -17.10 -25.58
N HIS A 7 -2.67 -17.19 -24.85
CA HIS A 7 -2.06 -16.09 -24.09
C HIS A 7 -2.86 -15.57 -22.89
N ILE A 8 -3.56 -16.44 -22.15
CA ILE A 8 -4.24 -16.08 -20.89
C ILE A 8 -3.31 -15.42 -19.85
N ASP A 9 -2.01 -15.64 -19.97
CA ASP A 9 -0.99 -15.04 -19.13
C ASP A 9 -0.63 -13.59 -19.47
N ASN A 10 -1.14 -13.06 -20.58
CA ASN A 10 -1.11 -11.63 -20.89
C ASN A 10 -2.31 -10.88 -20.29
N PHE A 11 -3.26 -11.58 -19.67
CA PHE A 11 -4.44 -10.95 -19.08
C PHE A 11 -4.15 -10.45 -17.66
N HIS A 12 -4.58 -9.22 -17.39
CA HIS A 12 -4.49 -8.57 -16.08
C HIS A 12 -5.89 -8.21 -15.61
N PHE A 13 -6.36 -8.87 -14.56
CA PHE A 13 -7.59 -8.52 -13.87
C PHE A 13 -7.31 -7.49 -12.77
N ILE A 14 -8.05 -6.39 -12.73
CA ILE A 14 -7.96 -5.39 -11.67
C ILE A 14 -9.32 -5.32 -10.99
N GLY A 15 -9.37 -5.58 -9.69
CA GLY A 15 -10.61 -5.59 -8.92
C GLY A 15 -10.49 -4.74 -7.67
N HIS A 16 -11.44 -3.82 -7.47
CA HIS A 16 -11.56 -3.03 -6.25
C HIS A 16 -12.61 -3.62 -5.31
N SER A 17 -12.36 -3.57 -4.00
CA SER A 17 -13.32 -4.03 -2.98
C SER A 17 -13.75 -5.48 -3.21
N LEU A 18 -15.06 -5.76 -3.27
CA LEU A 18 -15.63 -7.06 -3.66
C LEU A 18 -15.16 -7.56 -5.03
N GLY A 19 -14.84 -6.64 -5.96
CA GLY A 19 -14.31 -6.96 -7.27
C GLY A 19 -12.95 -7.66 -7.22
N ALA A 20 -12.15 -7.46 -6.17
CA ALA A 20 -10.89 -8.19 -5.99
C ALA A 20 -11.14 -9.71 -5.84
N HIS A 21 -12.15 -10.09 -5.06
CA HIS A 21 -12.54 -11.50 -4.87
C HIS A 21 -13.18 -12.10 -6.11
N LEU A 22 -13.91 -11.30 -6.90
CA LEU A 22 -14.35 -11.73 -8.22
C LEU A 22 -13.16 -12.13 -9.11
N GLY A 23 -12.08 -11.34 -9.09
CA GLY A 23 -10.83 -11.68 -9.77
C GLY A 23 -10.25 -13.03 -9.31
N GLY A 24 -10.24 -13.28 -7.99
CA GLY A 24 -9.83 -14.55 -7.40
C GLY A 24 -10.69 -15.72 -7.89
N TYR A 25 -12.02 -15.61 -7.81
CA TYR A 25 -12.94 -16.63 -8.31
C TYR A 25 -12.79 -16.88 -9.82
N CYS A 26 -12.54 -15.84 -10.62
CA CYS A 26 -12.24 -15.97 -12.04
C CYS A 26 -10.94 -16.79 -12.26
N GLY A 27 -9.86 -16.45 -11.54
CA GLY A 27 -8.59 -17.18 -11.58
C GLY A 27 -8.75 -18.65 -11.19
N HIS A 28 -9.43 -18.90 -10.07
CA HIS A 28 -9.75 -20.24 -9.59
C HIS A 28 -10.57 -21.07 -10.59
N ALA A 29 -11.62 -20.47 -11.17
CA ALA A 29 -12.47 -21.14 -12.14
C ALA A 29 -11.70 -21.49 -13.43
N LEU A 30 -10.85 -20.58 -13.92
CA LEU A 30 -9.96 -20.83 -15.06
C LEU A 30 -9.02 -22.02 -14.80
N GLN A 31 -8.44 -22.07 -13.60
CA GLN A 31 -7.52 -23.15 -13.23
C GLN A 31 -8.25 -24.49 -13.10
N LYS A 32 -9.38 -24.54 -12.39
CA LYS A 32 -10.09 -25.79 -12.11
C LYS A 32 -10.85 -26.36 -13.29
N ARG A 33 -11.47 -25.51 -14.12
CA ARG A 33 -12.33 -25.96 -15.22
C ARG A 33 -11.60 -26.08 -16.55
N PHE A 34 -10.54 -25.29 -16.74
CA PHE A 34 -9.86 -25.17 -18.03
C PHE A 34 -8.35 -25.40 -17.98
N TYR A 35 -7.78 -25.67 -16.79
CA TYR A 35 -6.33 -25.84 -16.60
C TYR A 35 -5.51 -24.62 -17.06
N LEU A 36 -6.10 -23.43 -17.00
CA LEU A 36 -5.49 -22.17 -17.39
C LEU A 36 -5.13 -21.35 -16.13
N LYS A 37 -3.95 -20.72 -16.11
CA LYS A 37 -3.54 -19.84 -15.01
C LYS A 37 -3.45 -18.40 -15.49
N LEU A 38 -4.23 -17.53 -14.86
CA LEU A 38 -4.32 -16.11 -15.20
C LEU A 38 -2.96 -15.40 -15.03
N GLY A 39 -2.66 -14.42 -15.87
CA GLY A 39 -1.40 -13.68 -15.82
C GLY A 39 -1.22 -12.90 -14.53
N ARG A 40 -2.07 -11.91 -14.31
CA ARG A 40 -2.00 -11.02 -13.14
C ARG A 40 -3.38 -10.72 -12.57
N ILE A 41 -3.48 -10.66 -11.25
CA ILE A 41 -4.61 -10.04 -10.54
C ILE A 41 -4.05 -8.91 -9.68
N THR A 42 -4.63 -7.71 -9.78
CA THR A 42 -4.40 -6.66 -8.78
C THR A 42 -5.67 -6.50 -7.94
N GLY A 43 -5.52 -6.67 -6.62
CA GLY A 43 -6.57 -6.41 -5.65
C GLY A 43 -6.42 -5.00 -5.06
N LEU A 44 -7.40 -4.14 -5.27
CA LEU A 44 -7.42 -2.77 -4.76
C LEU A 44 -8.34 -2.74 -3.54
N ASP A 45 -7.73 -2.73 -2.36
CA ASP A 45 -8.35 -2.82 -1.04
C ASP A 45 -9.45 -3.90 -0.97
N PRO A 46 -9.09 -5.19 -1.09
CA PRO A 46 -10.05 -6.30 -1.10
C PRO A 46 -10.98 -6.28 0.12
N ALA A 47 -12.27 -6.53 -0.07
CA ALA A 47 -13.26 -6.40 0.99
C ALA A 47 -13.07 -7.41 2.12
N SER A 48 -13.00 -6.96 3.36
CA SER A 48 -12.88 -7.80 4.56
C SER A 48 -14.18 -8.53 4.98
N PRO A 49 -15.35 -7.87 5.01
CA PRO A 49 -16.58 -8.52 5.48
C PRO A 49 -16.89 -9.80 4.69
N TYR A 50 -17.04 -10.92 5.41
CA TYR A 50 -17.27 -12.27 4.88
C TYR A 50 -16.10 -12.95 4.15
N PHE A 51 -14.95 -12.29 3.96
CA PHE A 51 -13.76 -12.84 3.30
C PHE A 51 -12.53 -12.93 4.22
N ALA A 52 -12.40 -12.01 5.18
CA ALA A 52 -11.30 -12.05 6.14
C ALA A 52 -11.32 -13.35 6.95
N ARG A 53 -10.13 -13.90 7.19
CA ARG A 53 -9.90 -15.15 7.94
C ARG A 53 -10.64 -16.38 7.39
N THR A 54 -11.16 -16.33 6.16
CA THR A 54 -11.70 -17.52 5.50
C THR A 54 -10.59 -18.35 4.87
N VAL A 55 -10.94 -19.60 4.52
CA VAL A 55 -10.09 -20.43 3.65
C VAL A 55 -9.87 -19.74 2.30
N THR A 56 -8.74 -20.04 1.65
CA THR A 56 -8.34 -19.44 0.37
C THR A 56 -9.38 -19.63 -0.73
N LEU A 57 -10.16 -20.71 -0.71
CA LEU A 57 -11.23 -20.96 -1.67
C LEU A 57 -12.33 -19.89 -1.69
N VAL A 58 -12.53 -19.16 -0.58
CA VAL A 58 -13.64 -18.20 -0.41
C VAL A 58 -13.22 -16.77 -0.77
N ARG A 59 -11.93 -16.50 -0.98
CA ARG A 59 -11.40 -15.14 -1.17
C ARG A 59 -10.35 -15.10 -2.29
N LEU A 60 -9.84 -13.91 -2.56
CA LEU A 60 -8.65 -13.76 -3.40
C LEU A 60 -7.45 -14.36 -2.66
N ASP A 61 -6.62 -15.07 -3.41
CA ASP A 61 -5.37 -15.66 -2.93
C ASP A 61 -4.28 -15.62 -4.00
N ARG A 62 -3.02 -15.62 -3.58
CA ARG A 62 -1.85 -15.63 -4.47
C ARG A 62 -1.88 -16.76 -5.50
N SER A 63 -2.53 -17.87 -5.18
CA SER A 63 -2.62 -19.03 -6.08
C SER A 63 -3.50 -18.78 -7.32
N ASP A 64 -4.39 -17.79 -7.28
CA ASP A 64 -5.38 -17.52 -8.34
C ASP A 64 -4.79 -16.97 -9.65
N ALA A 65 -3.54 -16.48 -9.63
CA ALA A 65 -2.83 -16.01 -10.84
C ALA A 65 -1.32 -16.28 -10.76
N LYS A 66 -0.60 -16.07 -11.87
CA LYS A 66 0.88 -16.16 -11.89
C LYS A 66 1.51 -15.04 -11.06
N TYR A 67 0.83 -13.91 -10.93
CA TYR A 67 1.21 -12.81 -10.05
C TYR A 67 -0.05 -12.16 -9.47
N VAL A 68 -0.01 -11.86 -8.18
CA VAL A 68 -1.10 -11.20 -7.46
C VAL A 68 -0.48 -10.08 -6.64
N ASP A 69 -0.94 -8.86 -6.83
CA ASP A 69 -0.48 -7.71 -6.06
C ASP A 69 -1.64 -6.96 -5.44
N ILE A 70 -1.50 -6.61 -4.15
CA ILE A 70 -2.59 -6.04 -3.35
C ILE A 70 -2.20 -4.66 -2.86
N ILE A 71 -3.13 -3.70 -2.90
CA ILE A 71 -2.98 -2.41 -2.21
C ILE A 71 -4.00 -2.36 -1.08
N HIS A 72 -3.52 -2.39 0.16
CA HIS A 72 -4.33 -2.24 1.38
C HIS A 72 -4.39 -0.77 1.74
N SER A 73 -5.57 -0.18 1.86
CA SER A 73 -5.73 1.24 2.18
C SER A 73 -6.75 1.53 3.26
N ASN A 74 -7.63 0.58 3.62
CA ASN A 74 -8.64 0.74 4.67
C ASN A 74 -8.82 -0.50 5.54
N ALA A 75 -7.71 -1.04 6.05
CA ALA A 75 -7.65 -2.27 6.85
C ALA A 75 -8.10 -2.10 8.33
N LEU A 76 -8.93 -1.10 8.64
CA LEU A 76 -9.55 -0.97 9.97
C LEU A 76 -10.57 -2.10 10.22
N PRO A 77 -10.89 -2.41 11.49
CA PRO A 77 -12.06 -3.22 11.78
C PRO A 77 -13.33 -2.56 11.26
N LEU A 78 -14.32 -3.36 10.84
CA LEU A 78 -15.59 -2.86 10.30
C LEU A 78 -16.32 -1.87 11.22
N TYR A 79 -16.21 -2.07 12.54
CA TYR A 79 -16.78 -1.15 13.54
C TYR A 79 -16.16 0.26 13.48
N PHE A 80 -14.90 0.37 13.04
CA PHE A 80 -14.19 1.63 12.80
C PHE A 80 -14.22 2.03 11.32
N SER A 81 -15.26 1.63 10.58
CA SER A 81 -15.41 1.99 9.17
C SER A 81 -14.31 1.45 8.25
N GLY A 82 -13.66 0.35 8.63
CA GLY A 82 -12.74 -0.35 7.74
C GLY A 82 -13.43 -1.40 6.89
N PHE A 83 -13.22 -1.32 5.58
CA PHE A 83 -13.77 -2.25 4.61
C PHE A 83 -12.72 -3.17 4.00
N GLY A 84 -11.44 -2.83 4.08
CA GLY A 84 -10.34 -3.59 3.50
C GLY A 84 -9.87 -4.74 4.39
N MET A 85 -9.33 -5.80 3.79
CA MET A 85 -8.60 -6.86 4.48
C MET A 85 -7.23 -6.34 4.98
N SER A 86 -6.75 -6.86 6.11
CA SER A 86 -5.38 -6.59 6.59
C SER A 86 -4.42 -7.72 6.26
N GLU A 87 -4.94 -8.94 6.09
CA GLU A 87 -4.14 -10.13 5.83
C GLU A 87 -3.41 -10.02 4.47
N PRO A 88 -2.14 -10.44 4.40
CA PRO A 88 -1.45 -10.52 3.13
C PRO A 88 -2.03 -11.69 2.32
N ILE A 89 -2.55 -11.38 1.12
CA ILE A 89 -3.22 -12.36 0.24
C ILE A 89 -2.61 -12.41 -1.16
N GLY A 90 -1.60 -11.58 -1.46
CA GLY A 90 -0.90 -11.53 -2.73
C GLY A 90 0.39 -12.34 -2.81
N HIS A 91 1.13 -12.14 -3.89
CA HIS A 91 2.58 -12.35 -3.88
C HIS A 91 3.29 -11.15 -3.25
N VAL A 92 2.72 -9.96 -3.50
CA VAL A 92 3.17 -8.67 -2.98
C VAL A 92 1.96 -7.94 -2.42
N ASP A 93 2.09 -7.44 -1.19
CA ASP A 93 1.04 -6.75 -0.45
C ASP A 93 1.58 -5.37 -0.03
N PHE A 94 1.00 -4.30 -0.56
CA PHE A 94 1.40 -2.92 -0.32
C PHE A 94 0.51 -2.29 0.75
N TYR A 95 1.12 -1.64 1.74
CA TYR A 95 0.46 -0.98 2.86
C TYR A 95 0.84 0.51 2.91
N PRO A 96 0.35 1.33 1.96
CA PRO A 96 0.57 2.78 1.99
C PRO A 96 0.03 3.38 3.30
N ASN A 97 0.87 4.13 3.99
CA ASN A 97 0.59 4.75 5.28
C ASN A 97 0.08 3.72 6.32
N GLY A 98 0.68 2.53 6.32
CA GLY A 98 0.30 1.40 7.18
C GLY A 98 -0.93 0.63 6.70
N GLY A 99 -1.58 1.07 5.61
CA GLY A 99 -2.73 0.41 4.99
C GLY A 99 -4.06 0.57 5.73
N ILE A 100 -4.13 1.49 6.70
CA ILE A 100 -5.26 1.66 7.61
C ILE A 100 -6.01 2.97 7.31
N THR A 101 -5.31 4.10 7.44
CA THR A 101 -5.85 5.45 7.26
C THR A 101 -4.97 6.23 6.32
N GLN A 102 -5.56 6.87 5.33
CA GLN A 102 -4.86 7.51 4.24
C GLN A 102 -4.85 9.03 4.43
N PRO A 103 -3.71 9.71 4.16
CA PRO A 103 -3.64 11.16 4.26
C PRO A 103 -4.72 11.84 3.41
N GLY A 104 -5.36 12.87 3.98
CA GLY A 104 -6.45 13.61 3.34
C GLY A 104 -7.84 12.98 3.50
N CYS A 105 -7.93 11.75 3.99
CA CYS A 105 -9.18 11.16 4.45
C CYS A 105 -9.40 11.56 5.92
N LYS A 106 -10.25 12.57 6.16
CA LYS A 106 -10.53 13.05 7.51
C LYS A 106 -11.39 12.03 8.28
N GLN A 107 -10.83 11.38 9.29
CA GLN A 107 -11.61 10.70 10.33
C GLN A 107 -12.00 11.69 11.43
N SER A 108 -12.87 12.67 11.16
CA SER A 108 -13.34 13.56 12.22
C SER A 108 -14.68 14.19 11.90
N SER A 109 -15.75 13.48 12.28
CA SER A 109 -16.71 13.88 13.31
C SER A 109 -17.96 13.04 13.12
N SER A 110 -18.40 12.41 14.21
CA SER A 110 -19.76 11.87 14.38
C SER A 110 -20.80 12.78 13.69
N PRO A 111 -21.92 12.26 13.12
CA PRO A 111 -22.96 13.06 12.46
C PRO A 111 -23.63 14.14 13.32
N ASN A 112 -23.18 14.37 14.55
CA ASN A 112 -23.78 15.29 15.51
C ASN A 112 -23.38 16.76 15.29
N GLY A 113 -23.40 17.23 14.04
CA GLY A 113 -23.07 18.62 13.68
C GLY A 113 -24.01 19.31 12.71
N GLY A 114 -25.05 18.63 12.22
CA GLY A 114 -26.03 19.25 11.33
C GLY A 114 -27.24 18.36 11.13
N SER A 115 -28.36 18.75 11.72
CA SER A 115 -29.69 18.21 11.43
C SER A 115 -30.07 18.55 9.99
N GLY A 116 -29.61 17.74 9.04
CA GLY A 116 -30.00 17.75 7.64
C GLY A 116 -29.71 16.37 7.04
N ASP A 117 -30.66 15.82 6.28
CA ASP A 117 -30.55 14.53 5.58
C ASP A 117 -29.21 14.41 4.84
N LEU A 118 -28.28 13.63 5.40
CA LEU A 118 -27.06 13.24 4.69
C LEU A 118 -27.47 12.27 3.58
N SER A 119 -27.23 12.66 2.33
CA SER A 119 -27.49 11.76 1.20
C SER A 119 -26.63 10.49 1.32
N TYR A 120 -27.14 9.34 0.86
CA TYR A 120 -26.40 8.08 0.80
C TYR A 120 -25.01 8.23 0.16
N GLN A 121 -24.89 9.12 -0.85
CA GLN A 121 -23.62 9.45 -1.49
C GLN A 121 -22.61 10.16 -0.57
N GLN A 122 -23.07 11.00 0.36
CA GLN A 122 -22.18 11.67 1.32
C GLN A 122 -21.69 10.70 2.39
N ILE A 123 -22.52 9.75 2.83
CA ILE A 123 -22.12 8.70 3.78
C ILE A 123 -21.16 7.72 3.10
N ALA A 124 -21.45 7.26 1.87
CA ALA A 124 -20.57 6.40 1.10
C ALA A 124 -19.20 7.05 0.85
N LYS A 125 -19.17 8.36 0.54
CA LYS A 125 -17.94 9.12 0.32
C LYS A 125 -17.15 9.41 1.61
N PHE A 126 -17.85 9.52 2.74
CA PHE A 126 -17.23 9.76 4.05
C PHE A 126 -16.57 8.51 4.61
N VAL A 127 -17.23 7.35 4.50
CA VAL A 127 -16.73 6.06 5.00
C VAL A 127 -15.80 5.40 3.97
N GLY A 128 -15.93 5.74 2.68
CA GLY A 128 -15.18 5.14 1.58
C GLY A 128 -13.86 5.81 1.21
N CYS A 129 -13.50 6.99 1.74
CA CYS A 129 -12.30 7.70 1.27
C CYS A 129 -11.02 6.84 1.35
N ASP A 130 -10.77 6.24 2.51
CA ASP A 130 -9.62 5.34 2.71
C ASP A 130 -9.71 4.12 1.78
N HIS A 131 -10.91 3.61 1.55
CA HIS A 131 -11.17 2.44 0.70
C HIS A 131 -10.94 2.74 -0.80
N GLU A 132 -11.30 3.95 -1.23
CA GLU A 132 -11.15 4.44 -2.61
C GLU A 132 -9.69 4.74 -2.97
N ARG A 133 -8.87 5.12 -1.98
CA ARG A 133 -7.45 5.48 -2.20
C ARG A 133 -6.64 4.42 -2.91
N SER A 134 -6.93 3.13 -2.69
CA SER A 134 -6.25 2.03 -3.38
C SER A 134 -6.30 2.15 -4.91
N TYR A 135 -7.47 2.42 -5.50
CA TYR A 135 -7.57 2.59 -6.94
C TYR A 135 -7.03 3.94 -7.41
N GLU A 136 -7.10 4.99 -6.58
CA GLU A 136 -6.51 6.28 -6.93
C GLU A 136 -4.98 6.19 -7.05
N TYR A 137 -4.33 5.50 -6.10
CA TYR A 137 -2.89 5.21 -6.17
C TYR A 137 -2.56 4.36 -7.39
N PHE A 138 -3.37 3.32 -7.67
CA PHE A 138 -3.15 2.50 -8.86
C PHE A 138 -3.24 3.31 -10.15
N ILE A 139 -4.27 4.14 -10.32
CA ILE A 139 -4.43 5.02 -11.48
C ILE A 139 -3.21 5.93 -11.64
N GLU A 140 -2.75 6.56 -10.56
CA GLU A 140 -1.59 7.45 -10.60
C GLU A 140 -0.29 6.71 -10.93
N SER A 141 -0.13 5.47 -10.45
CA SER A 141 1.05 4.62 -10.71
C SER A 141 1.21 4.18 -12.17
N VAL A 142 0.17 4.29 -13.00
CA VAL A 142 0.24 3.95 -14.43
C VAL A 142 1.27 4.85 -15.13
N ALA A 143 1.27 6.15 -14.80
CA ALA A 143 2.25 7.08 -15.32
C ALA A 143 3.62 6.88 -14.63
N PRO A 144 4.73 6.74 -15.37
CA PRO A 144 6.04 6.44 -14.79
C PRO A 144 6.66 7.61 -14.03
N THR A 145 6.03 8.78 -14.04
CA THR A 145 6.49 9.99 -13.34
C THR A 145 6.37 9.87 -11.82
N CYS A 146 5.62 8.88 -11.33
CA CYS A 146 5.22 8.75 -9.95
C CYS A 146 5.33 7.28 -9.53
N PRO A 147 6.55 6.79 -9.21
CA PRO A 147 6.81 5.35 -9.13
C PRO A 147 6.20 4.67 -7.89
N PHE A 148 5.72 5.43 -6.90
CA PHE A 148 5.25 4.89 -5.61
C PHE A 148 6.18 3.82 -5.04
N MET A 149 7.46 4.15 -4.91
CA MET A 149 8.44 3.20 -4.37
C MET A 149 8.04 2.80 -2.95
N ALA A 150 7.77 1.51 -2.76
CA ALA A 150 7.51 0.90 -1.46
C ALA A 150 8.69 0.00 -1.08
N VAL A 151 8.96 -0.10 0.22
CA VAL A 151 10.09 -0.83 0.78
C VAL A 151 9.59 -1.99 1.62
N GLN A 152 10.18 -3.17 1.41
CA GLN A 152 9.90 -4.34 2.23
C GLN A 152 10.42 -4.08 3.64
N CYS A 153 9.57 -4.33 4.63
CA CYS A 153 9.93 -4.24 6.03
C CYS A 153 9.18 -5.30 6.84
N GLU A 154 9.63 -5.57 8.07
CA GLU A 154 8.97 -6.54 8.96
C GLU A 154 7.59 -6.02 9.44
N SER A 155 7.49 -4.71 9.68
CA SER A 155 6.26 -4.05 10.10
C SER A 155 6.26 -2.58 9.66
N TYR A 156 5.07 -1.96 9.75
CA TYR A 156 4.96 -0.52 9.51
C TYR A 156 5.72 0.31 10.56
N ASP A 157 5.70 -0.13 11.83
CA ASP A 157 6.44 0.53 12.91
C ASP A 157 7.96 0.48 12.67
N ALA A 158 8.49 -0.65 12.20
CA ALA A 158 9.90 -0.76 11.82
C ALA A 158 10.25 0.13 10.62
N PHE A 159 9.31 0.29 9.68
CA PHE A 159 9.46 1.22 8.56
C PHE A 159 9.51 2.67 9.04
N LEU A 160 8.62 3.08 9.95
CA LEU A 160 8.62 4.43 10.54
C LEU A 160 9.87 4.69 11.41
N ALA A 161 10.36 3.67 12.12
CA ALA A 161 11.60 3.74 12.89
C ALA A 161 12.87 3.88 12.04
N GLY A 162 12.76 3.80 10.70
CA GLY A 162 13.90 3.89 9.80
C GLY A 162 14.76 2.62 9.74
N ASN A 163 14.20 1.46 10.12
CA ASN A 163 14.94 0.19 10.03
C ASN A 163 15.07 -0.32 8.58
N CYS A 164 14.24 0.19 7.66
CA CYS A 164 14.13 -0.27 6.29
C CYS A 164 14.23 0.92 5.31
N THR A 165 15.41 1.55 5.22
CA THR A 165 15.58 2.83 4.48
C THR A 165 16.24 2.69 3.11
N SER A 166 16.72 1.50 2.74
CA SER A 166 17.44 1.29 1.49
C SER A 166 16.99 0.03 0.75
N CYS A 167 17.15 0.05 -0.57
CA CYS A 167 16.86 -1.08 -1.45
C CYS A 167 18.15 -1.90 -1.63
N ASP A 168 18.38 -2.87 -0.75
CA ASP A 168 19.60 -3.66 -0.73
C ASP A 168 19.30 -5.17 -0.73
N ASN A 169 20.27 -5.99 -0.33
CA ASN A 169 20.08 -7.45 -0.26
C ASN A 169 19.19 -7.88 0.92
N HIS A 170 18.88 -6.98 1.86
CA HIS A 170 18.03 -7.24 3.02
C HIS A 170 16.59 -6.76 2.78
N HIS A 171 16.42 -5.63 2.08
CA HIS A 171 15.12 -5.03 1.82
C HIS A 171 14.86 -4.80 0.33
N TYR A 172 13.78 -5.39 -0.18
CA TYR A 172 13.34 -5.20 -1.56
C TYR A 172 12.56 -3.91 -1.72
N CYS A 173 12.74 -3.25 -2.86
CA CYS A 173 11.89 -2.14 -3.25
C CYS A 173 11.09 -2.49 -4.50
N ILE A 174 9.78 -2.33 -4.42
CA ILE A 174 8.87 -2.59 -5.51
C ILE A 174 7.96 -1.37 -5.65
N PRO A 175 7.82 -0.79 -6.86
CA PRO A 175 6.87 0.29 -7.11
C PRO A 175 5.46 -0.26 -6.91
N MET A 176 4.70 0.37 -6.02
CA MET A 176 3.30 0.04 -5.80
C MET A 176 2.47 0.34 -7.05
N GLY A 177 1.59 -0.59 -7.41
CA GLY A 177 0.66 -0.43 -8.53
C GLY A 177 1.16 -1.01 -9.85
N TYR A 178 0.97 -0.29 -10.96
CA TYR A 178 1.01 -0.88 -12.31
C TYR A 178 2.36 -1.53 -12.66
N HIS A 179 3.49 -0.95 -12.23
CA HIS A 179 4.83 -1.40 -12.60
C HIS A 179 5.43 -2.49 -11.68
N SER A 180 4.67 -2.97 -10.68
CA SER A 180 5.14 -3.94 -9.67
C SER A 180 5.61 -5.27 -10.26
N TYR A 181 4.87 -5.81 -11.24
CA TYR A 181 5.13 -7.15 -11.81
C TYR A 181 6.51 -7.29 -12.44
N GLY A 182 6.97 -6.28 -13.17
CA GLY A 182 8.27 -6.31 -13.84
C GLY A 182 9.42 -6.37 -12.83
N ILE A 183 9.29 -5.66 -11.70
CA ILE A 183 10.29 -5.69 -10.63
C ILE A 183 10.24 -7.02 -9.89
N TYR A 184 9.06 -7.49 -9.50
CA TYR A 184 8.88 -8.79 -8.83
C TYR A 184 9.50 -9.94 -9.64
N LYS A 185 9.25 -9.98 -10.96
CA LYS A 185 9.81 -11.00 -11.85
C LYS A 185 11.34 -10.97 -11.89
N ARG A 186 11.97 -9.78 -11.84
CA ARG A 186 13.44 -9.66 -11.78
C ARG A 186 13.99 -10.16 -10.44
N LEU A 187 13.34 -9.83 -9.33
CA LEU A 187 13.72 -10.32 -8.01
C LEU A 187 13.58 -11.86 -7.92
N GLN A 188 12.51 -12.41 -8.50
CA GLN A 188 12.28 -13.86 -8.58
C GLN A 188 13.36 -14.56 -9.41
N ALA A 189 13.69 -14.03 -10.59
CA ALA A 189 14.75 -14.57 -11.44
C ALA A 189 16.14 -14.49 -10.79
N GLY A 190 16.36 -13.49 -9.93
CA GLY A 190 17.59 -13.33 -9.14
C GLY A 190 17.66 -14.22 -7.90
N GLY A 191 16.61 -14.99 -7.59
CA GLY A 191 16.55 -15.82 -6.37
C GLY A 191 16.45 -15.02 -5.07
N LEU A 192 16.02 -13.75 -5.15
CA LEU A 192 15.94 -12.86 -3.99
C LEU A 192 14.60 -12.98 -3.26
N VAL A 193 13.54 -13.44 -3.92
CA VAL A 193 12.23 -13.60 -3.27
C VAL A 193 11.90 -15.07 -3.04
N ASP A 194 11.47 -15.39 -1.82
CA ASP A 194 10.86 -16.68 -1.54
C ASP A 194 9.44 -16.73 -2.12
N THR A 195 9.25 -17.61 -3.10
CA THR A 195 7.97 -17.74 -3.80
C THR A 195 6.86 -18.36 -2.95
N ASN A 196 7.18 -18.87 -1.77
CA ASN A 196 6.21 -19.45 -0.83
C ASN A 196 5.72 -18.46 0.23
N SER A 197 6.35 -17.29 0.36
CA SER A 197 5.98 -16.26 1.32
C SER A 197 5.47 -14.99 0.64
N ASN A 198 4.65 -14.25 1.36
CA ASN A 198 4.13 -12.95 0.96
C ASN A 198 5.18 -11.87 1.26
N ILE A 199 5.23 -10.84 0.42
CA ILE A 199 6.12 -9.69 0.63
C ILE A 199 5.25 -8.50 1.02
N ALA A 200 5.37 -8.06 2.27
CA ALA A 200 4.76 -6.82 2.74
C ALA A 200 5.69 -5.64 2.44
N LEU A 201 5.18 -4.60 1.76
CA LEU A 201 5.92 -3.36 1.53
C LEU A 201 5.14 -2.15 2.01
N TYR A 202 5.88 -1.15 2.48
CA TYR A 202 5.35 0.07 3.09
C TYR A 202 5.83 1.30 2.33
N ALA A 203 4.99 2.34 2.29
CA ALA A 203 5.32 3.63 1.72
C ALA A 203 4.47 4.72 2.38
N LEU A 204 5.04 5.89 2.60
CA LEU A 204 4.28 7.12 2.88
C LEU A 204 3.79 7.76 1.57
N THR A 205 2.59 8.33 1.60
CA THR A 205 1.97 9.06 0.47
C THR A 205 1.45 10.44 0.92
N GLY A 206 1.11 11.29 -0.04
CA GLY A 206 0.52 12.60 0.19
C GLY A 206 -0.97 12.58 0.47
N ASN A 207 -1.49 13.72 0.95
CA ASN A 207 -2.92 13.93 1.18
C ASN A 207 -3.71 14.36 -0.07
N SER A 208 -3.01 14.67 -1.16
CA SER A 208 -3.53 15.23 -2.40
C SER A 208 -2.65 14.80 -3.58
N LYS A 209 -3.21 14.83 -4.80
CA LYS A 209 -2.50 14.47 -6.03
C LYS A 209 -1.39 15.49 -6.35
N PRO A 210 -0.23 15.05 -6.87
CA PRO A 210 0.21 13.65 -6.93
C PRO A 210 0.43 13.10 -5.51
N PHE A 211 -0.07 11.90 -5.24
CA PHE A 211 0.05 11.21 -3.95
C PHE A 211 1.43 10.61 -3.73
N CYS A 212 2.18 10.23 -4.76
CA CYS A 212 3.51 9.66 -4.50
C CYS A 212 4.41 10.63 -3.74
N ARG A 213 5.26 10.06 -2.90
CA ARG A 213 6.32 10.76 -2.18
C ARG A 213 7.64 10.05 -2.43
N VAL A 214 8.72 10.78 -2.18
CA VAL A 214 10.08 10.24 -2.14
C VAL A 214 10.49 10.19 -0.68
N HIS A 215 10.96 9.04 -0.23
CA HIS A 215 11.40 8.82 1.14
C HIS A 215 12.88 9.19 1.27
N TYR A 216 13.21 9.91 2.35
CA TYR A 216 14.58 10.27 2.70
C TYR A 216 14.82 9.86 4.16
N GLU A 217 15.95 9.22 4.41
CA GLU A 217 16.47 9.05 5.77
C GLU A 217 17.31 10.29 6.13
N VAL A 218 16.99 10.92 7.26
CA VAL A 218 17.75 12.07 7.77
C VAL A 218 18.30 11.75 9.15
N VAL A 219 19.61 11.57 9.25
CA VAL A 219 20.31 11.31 10.51
C VAL A 219 20.87 12.61 11.07
N LEU A 220 20.26 13.12 12.14
CA LEU A 220 20.78 14.28 12.87
C LEU A 220 21.77 13.84 13.95
N LYS A 221 23.00 14.37 13.88
CA LYS A 221 24.00 14.20 14.94
C LYS A 221 24.06 15.46 15.79
N VAL A 222 23.57 15.36 17.03
CA VAL A 222 23.64 16.47 18.01
C VAL A 222 25.04 16.50 18.66
N ALA A 223 25.49 17.68 19.06
CA ALA A 223 26.82 17.89 19.63
C ALA A 223 27.03 17.09 20.92
N ASN A 224 28.14 16.35 21.00
CA ASN A 224 28.53 15.54 22.16
C ASN A 224 29.83 16.04 22.81
N THR A 225 30.01 17.36 22.84
CA THR A 225 31.18 18.02 23.46
C THR A 225 30.99 18.16 24.96
N THR A 226 32.08 18.34 25.73
CA THR A 226 31.97 18.61 27.18
C THR A 226 31.08 19.83 27.46
N ALA A 227 31.21 20.89 26.66
CA ALA A 227 30.38 22.09 26.78
C ALA A 227 28.88 21.79 26.59
N SER A 228 28.51 20.98 25.59
CA SER A 228 27.10 20.61 25.36
C SER A 228 26.55 19.68 26.43
N ILE A 229 27.36 18.73 26.91
CA ILE A 229 26.97 17.85 28.04
C ILE A 229 26.78 18.67 29.33
N THR A 230 27.67 19.63 29.61
CA THR A 230 27.57 20.51 30.79
C THR A 230 26.40 21.48 30.69
N HIS A 231 26.10 22.00 29.49
CA HIS A 231 24.94 22.85 29.23
C HIS A 231 23.63 22.12 29.50
N GLY A 232 23.57 20.82 29.20
CA GLY A 232 22.40 19.98 29.41
C GLY A 232 21.44 19.96 28.21
N PRO A 233 20.33 19.20 28.30
CA PRO A 233 19.36 19.09 27.23
C PRO A 233 18.55 20.37 27.06
N GLU A 234 18.20 20.69 25.81
CA GLU A 234 17.29 21.79 25.46
C GLU A 234 15.99 21.22 24.88
N SER A 235 14.86 21.79 25.27
CA SER A 235 13.54 21.40 24.79
C SER A 235 13.12 22.30 23.63
N GLY A 236 12.83 21.70 22.47
CA GLY A 236 12.38 22.45 21.30
C GLY A 236 11.82 21.55 20.22
N LYS A 237 11.20 22.18 19.20
CA LYS A 237 10.76 21.48 17.99
C LYS A 237 11.82 21.64 16.93
N LEU A 238 12.25 20.53 16.33
CA LEU A 238 13.07 20.56 15.13
C LEU A 238 12.18 20.40 13.90
N SER A 239 12.47 21.17 12.85
CA SER A 239 11.89 20.93 11.53
C SER A 239 12.98 20.81 10.48
N ILE A 240 12.72 19.99 9.47
CA ILE A 240 13.63 19.76 8.34
C ILE A 240 12.94 20.23 7.07
N THR A 241 13.70 20.92 6.23
CA THR A 241 13.32 21.30 4.86
C THR A 241 14.42 20.86 3.92
N LEU A 242 14.08 20.03 2.94
CA LEU A 242 15.00 19.65 1.88
C LEU A 242 14.99 20.73 0.80
N VAL A 243 16.16 21.13 0.34
CA VAL A 243 16.33 22.12 -0.73
C VAL A 243 17.08 21.45 -1.88
N ASP A 244 16.48 21.45 -3.07
CA ASP A 244 17.11 20.87 -4.25
C ASP A 244 18.13 21.83 -4.91
N ARG A 245 18.81 21.36 -5.97
CA ARG A 245 19.81 22.15 -6.72
C ARG A 245 19.22 23.37 -7.43
N ASN A 246 17.90 23.42 -7.61
CA ASN A 246 17.17 24.51 -8.24
C ASN A 246 16.53 25.46 -7.21
N ASN A 247 16.87 25.30 -5.92
CA ASN A 247 16.33 26.06 -4.80
C ASN A 247 14.83 25.82 -4.54
N ASN A 248 14.26 24.72 -5.03
CA ASN A 248 12.94 24.26 -4.64
C ASN A 248 13.00 23.69 -3.22
N LYS A 249 11.98 23.97 -2.43
CA LYS A 249 11.90 23.54 -1.02
C LYS A 249 10.80 22.51 -0.85
N SER A 250 11.07 21.48 -0.04
CA SER A 250 10.00 20.63 0.49
C SER A 250 9.12 21.41 1.45
N ASP A 251 7.96 20.83 1.79
CA ASP A 251 7.20 21.28 2.96
C ASP A 251 8.04 21.13 4.24
N HIS A 252 7.67 21.88 5.28
CA HIS A 252 8.29 21.76 6.61
C HIS A 252 7.84 20.46 7.26
N MET A 253 8.80 19.56 7.52
CA MET A 253 8.55 18.35 8.29
C MET A 253 9.04 18.56 9.72
N PHE A 254 8.12 18.62 10.68
CA PHE A 254 8.48 18.66 12.09
C PHE A 254 8.85 17.24 12.55
N LEU A 255 9.95 17.13 13.29
CA LEU A 255 10.25 15.93 14.07
C LEU A 255 9.40 16.02 15.34
N GLU A 256 8.12 15.70 15.23
CA GLU A 256 7.30 15.47 16.43
C GLU A 256 7.49 14.01 16.86
N GLU A 257 7.38 13.74 18.16
CA GLU A 257 7.22 12.37 18.65
C GLU A 257 5.89 11.85 18.07
N GLU A 258 5.96 10.98 17.06
CA GLU A 258 4.80 10.17 16.61
C GLU A 258 4.36 9.20 17.70
#